data_AF-A0A803NEM0-F1
#
_entry.id   AF-A0A803NEM0-F1
#
_cell.length_a   1.000
_cell.length_b   1.000
_cell.length_c   1.000
_cell.angle_alpha   90.00
_cell.angle_beta   90.00
_cell.angle_gamma   90.00
#
_symmetry.space_group_name_H-M   'P 1'
#
loop_
_entity.id
_entity.type
_entity.pdbx_description
1 polymer ?
#
loop_
_entity_poly.entity_id
_entity_poly.type
_entity_poly.pdbx_seq_one_letter_code
_entity_poly.pdbx_strand_id
1 'polypeptide(L)'
;MEAQIERSQLLAITRLYDAALKGDVPSLLKLLEEDPLILDRCIIGKSGSFMQSPLHVAANIGHVNFTEEIIKQKPELVELVDQIKRSSPLHIASAKGNLKIVEILLAVNPSICYTHDQDGKTPVHVAAINGQIEVLRTLLKVEPQAAWERTIGGGTVLHLCVKHKQIVFEVFDRNDG
;
A
#
# COMPACT_ATOMS: atom_id res chain seq x y z
N MET A 1 19.58 24.64 -19.91
CA MET A 1 19.39 23.23 -20.35
C MET A 1 18.79 22.41 -19.21
N GLU A 2 19.28 22.54 -17.98
CA GLU A 2 18.74 21.88 -16.77
C GLU A 2 17.26 22.20 -16.52
N ALA A 3 16.85 23.47 -16.59
CA ALA A 3 15.43 23.86 -16.39
C ALA A 3 14.44 23.25 -17.40
N GLN A 4 14.91 22.90 -18.61
CA GLN A 4 14.06 22.27 -19.63
C GLN A 4 13.87 20.77 -19.34
N ILE A 5 14.92 20.13 -18.81
CA ILE A 5 14.95 18.73 -18.40
C ILE A 5 14.10 18.52 -17.14
N GLU A 6 14.19 19.42 -16.16
CA GLU A 6 13.35 19.39 -14.97
C GLU A 6 11.85 19.54 -15.33
N ARG A 7 11.54 20.42 -16.29
CA ARG A 7 10.15 20.65 -16.72
C ARG A 7 9.58 19.44 -17.48
N SER A 8 10.38 18.78 -18.33
CA SER A 8 9.93 17.57 -19.04
C SER A 8 9.77 16.37 -18.10
N GLN A 9 10.66 16.23 -17.11
CA GLN A 9 10.55 15.22 -16.06
C GLN A 9 9.30 15.41 -15.20
N LEU A 10 9.00 16.64 -14.79
CA LEU A 10 7.81 16.94 -13.99
C LEU A 10 6.50 16.65 -14.75
N LEU A 11 6.50 16.85 -16.07
CA LEU A 11 5.37 16.49 -16.92
C LEU A 11 5.19 14.96 -17.02
N ALA A 12 6.28 14.21 -17.19
CA ALA A 12 6.23 12.74 -17.23
C ALA A 12 5.72 12.14 -15.91
N ILE A 13 6.20 12.67 -14.78
CA ILE A 13 5.72 12.27 -13.45
C ILE A 13 4.22 12.58 -13.30
N THR A 14 3.76 13.75 -13.74
CA THR A 14 2.33 14.11 -13.69
C THR A 14 1.48 13.14 -14.52
N ARG A 15 1.92 12.78 -15.73
CA ARG A 15 1.25 11.78 -16.58
C ARG A 15 1.21 10.40 -15.93
N LEU A 16 2.27 10.00 -15.24
CA LEU A 16 2.32 8.74 -14.50
C LEU A 16 1.28 8.71 -13.36
N TYR A 17 1.15 9.80 -12.60
CA TYR A 17 0.12 9.89 -11.57
C TYR A 17 -1.30 9.93 -12.14
N ASP A 18 -1.53 10.60 -13.27
CA ASP A 18 -2.83 10.55 -13.97
C ASP A 18 -3.18 9.13 -14.45
N ALA A 19 -2.19 8.41 -15.00
CA ALA A 19 -2.36 7.00 -15.35
C ALA A 19 -2.68 6.13 -14.12
N ALA A 20 -2.00 6.36 -12.99
CA ALA A 20 -2.28 5.66 -11.73
C ALA A 20 -3.65 5.99 -11.14
N LEU A 21 -4.11 7.24 -11.27
CA LEU A 21 -5.46 7.64 -10.87
C LEU A 21 -6.53 6.93 -11.71
N LYS A 22 -6.29 6.80 -13.01
CA LYS A 22 -7.22 6.16 -13.96
C LYS A 22 -7.11 4.62 -14.00
N GLY A 23 -6.00 4.05 -13.51
CA GLY A 23 -5.69 2.63 -13.66
C GLY A 23 -5.29 2.26 -15.09
N ASP A 24 -4.78 3.22 -15.86
CA ASP A 24 -4.46 3.07 -17.28
C ASP A 24 -3.09 2.39 -17.48
N VAL A 25 -3.14 1.07 -17.65
CA VAL A 25 -1.96 0.24 -17.90
C VAL A 25 -1.27 0.57 -19.24
N PRO A 26 -1.98 0.73 -20.37
CA PRO A 26 -1.35 1.17 -21.63
C PRO A 26 -0.54 2.47 -21.49
N SER A 27 -1.09 3.48 -20.80
CA SER A 27 -0.36 4.73 -20.58
C SER A 27 0.88 4.53 -19.70
N LEU A 28 0.81 3.67 -18.68
CA LEU A 28 1.97 3.28 -17.86
C LEU A 28 3.07 2.64 -18.72
N LEU A 29 2.72 1.64 -19.53
CA LEU A 29 3.69 0.93 -20.37
C LEU A 29 4.35 1.88 -21.38
N LYS A 30 3.56 2.77 -22.00
CA LYS A 30 4.11 3.79 -22.89
C LYS A 30 5.08 4.74 -22.18
N LEU A 31 4.77 5.14 -20.95
CA LEU A 31 5.68 5.98 -20.16
C LEU A 31 6.96 5.24 -19.75
N LEU A 32 6.89 3.93 -19.50
CA LEU A 32 8.06 3.09 -19.23
C LEU A 32 8.92 2.88 -20.48
N GLU A 33 8.32 2.78 -21.67
CA GLU A 33 9.03 2.78 -22.94
C GLU A 33 9.75 4.12 -23.20
N GLU A 34 9.09 5.25 -22.88
CA GLU A 34 9.66 6.59 -22.99
C GLU A 34 10.81 6.82 -21.98
N ASP A 35 10.67 6.32 -20.75
CA ASP A 35 11.64 6.47 -19.65
C ASP A 35 11.60 5.26 -18.70
N PRO A 36 12.51 4.27 -18.86
CA PRO A 36 12.53 3.08 -18.03
C PRO A 36 12.77 3.34 -16.53
N LEU A 37 13.37 4.49 -16.19
CA LEU A 37 13.70 4.88 -14.82
C LEU A 37 12.64 5.80 -14.20
N ILE A 38 11.49 5.99 -14.87
CA ILE A 38 10.43 6.88 -14.38
C ILE A 38 9.92 6.45 -12.99
N LEU A 39 9.87 5.14 -12.72
CA LEU A 39 9.46 4.59 -11.43
C LEU A 39 10.50 4.82 -10.33
N ASP A 40 11.79 4.91 -10.65
CA ASP A 40 12.84 5.28 -9.69
C ASP A 40 12.78 6.77 -9.33
N ARG A 41 12.52 7.62 -10.33
CA ARG A 41 12.45 9.07 -10.15
C ARG A 41 11.17 9.53 -9.45
N CYS A 42 10.10 8.74 -9.53
CA CYS A 42 8.87 9.02 -8.81
C CYS A 42 8.94 8.69 -7.31
N ILE A 43 10.04 8.06 -6.85
CA ILE A 43 10.32 7.80 -5.44
C ILE A 43 10.68 9.13 -4.76
N ILE A 44 9.65 9.77 -4.23
CA ILE A 44 9.70 10.64 -3.06
C ILE A 44 10.88 11.64 -3.08
N GLY A 45 10.83 12.55 -4.06
CA GLY A 45 11.62 13.77 -3.97
C GLY A 45 11.12 14.61 -2.80
N LYS A 46 12.00 15.02 -1.89
CA LYS A 46 11.76 15.97 -0.77
C LYS A 46 11.15 17.33 -1.17
N SER A 47 10.81 17.53 -2.45
CA SER A 47 10.31 18.77 -3.02
C SER A 47 9.20 18.56 -4.08
N GLY A 48 8.58 17.38 -4.15
CA GLY A 48 7.51 17.11 -5.12
C GLY A 48 6.11 17.33 -4.55
N SER A 49 5.19 17.86 -5.35
CA SER A 49 3.75 17.98 -5.09
C SER A 49 3.02 16.64 -4.82
N PHE A 50 3.69 15.50 -5.02
CA PHE A 50 3.17 14.15 -4.81
C PHE A 50 3.91 13.47 -3.65
N MET A 51 3.21 13.23 -2.55
CA MET A 51 3.78 12.65 -1.31
C MET A 51 3.63 11.12 -1.22
N GLN A 52 3.05 10.48 -2.24
CA GLN A 52 2.72 9.06 -2.30
C GLN A 52 3.20 8.50 -3.64
N SER A 53 3.68 7.25 -3.71
CA SER A 53 4.06 6.65 -5.00
C SER A 53 2.84 6.27 -5.87
N PRO A 54 3.02 6.01 -7.18
CA PRO A 54 1.94 5.53 -8.04
C PRO A 54 1.27 4.25 -7.52
N LEU A 55 2.02 3.38 -6.84
CA LEU A 55 1.50 2.16 -6.22
C LEU A 55 0.56 2.46 -5.04
N HIS A 56 0.85 3.49 -4.24
CA HIS A 56 -0.06 3.95 -3.17
C HIS A 56 -1.39 4.44 -3.76
N VAL A 57 -1.33 5.18 -4.87
CA VAL A 57 -2.52 5.69 -5.56
C VAL A 57 -3.35 4.53 -6.12
N ALA A 58 -2.71 3.58 -6.80
CA ALA A 58 -3.39 2.40 -7.33
C ALA A 58 -4.03 1.55 -6.21
N ALA A 59 -3.32 1.36 -5.08
CA ALA A 59 -3.83 0.67 -3.89
C ALA A 59 -5.01 1.41 -3.23
N ASN A 60 -5.00 2.75 -3.26
CA ASN A 60 -6.07 3.58 -2.69
C ASN A 60 -7.36 3.49 -3.50
N ILE A 61 -7.25 3.42 -4.83
CA ILE A 61 -8.40 3.37 -5.73
C ILE A 61 -8.90 1.93 -5.95
N GLY A 62 -8.00 0.95 -5.90
CA GLY A 62 -8.34 -0.46 -6.14
C GLY A 62 -8.01 -0.95 -7.55
N HIS A 63 -7.08 -0.30 -8.26
CA HIS A 63 -6.70 -0.68 -9.61
C HIS A 63 -5.77 -1.90 -9.62
N VAL A 64 -6.37 -3.09 -9.60
CA VAL A 64 -5.65 -4.38 -9.51
C VAL A 64 -4.67 -4.57 -10.67
N ASN A 65 -5.12 -4.46 -11.92
CA ASN A 65 -4.27 -4.69 -13.09
C ASN A 65 -3.07 -3.73 -13.15
N PHE A 66 -3.31 -2.47 -12.77
CA PHE A 66 -2.26 -1.45 -12.70
C PHE A 66 -1.25 -1.75 -11.58
N THR A 67 -1.74 -2.23 -10.43
CA THR A 67 -0.91 -2.68 -9.31
C THR A 67 -0.02 -3.85 -9.72
N GLU A 68 -0.58 -4.89 -10.36
CA GLU A 68 0.18 -6.04 -10.85
C GLU A 68 1.28 -5.60 -11.82
N GLU A 69 0.95 -4.72 -12.77
CA GLU A 69 1.93 -4.29 -13.75
C GLU A 69 3.05 -3.45 -13.14
N ILE A 70 2.74 -2.51 -12.23
CA ILE A 70 3.79 -1.76 -11.52
C ILE A 70 4.72 -2.69 -10.75
N ILE A 71 4.17 -3.69 -10.06
CA ILE A 71 4.95 -4.62 -9.24
C ILE A 71 5.85 -5.50 -10.11
N LYS A 72 5.39 -5.94 -11.29
CA LYS A 72 6.24 -6.68 -12.24
C LYS A 72 7.45 -5.87 -12.68
N GLN A 73 7.26 -4.56 -12.90
CA GLN A 73 8.32 -3.67 -13.36
C GLN A 73 9.25 -3.26 -12.22
N LYS A 74 8.71 -3.05 -11.01
CA LYS A 74 9.47 -2.60 -9.83
C LYS A 74 8.86 -3.12 -8.52
N PRO A 75 9.24 -4.33 -8.08
CA PRO A 75 8.67 -4.95 -6.89
C PRO A 75 9.06 -4.22 -5.59
N GLU A 76 10.17 -3.50 -5.55
CA GLU A 76 10.64 -2.80 -4.33
C GLU A 76 9.67 -1.69 -3.88
N LEU A 77 8.77 -1.24 -4.77
CA LEU A 77 7.76 -0.24 -4.44
C LEU A 77 6.77 -0.70 -3.38
N VAL A 78 6.63 -2.01 -3.14
CA VAL A 78 5.70 -2.54 -2.11
C VAL A 78 6.13 -2.17 -0.69
N GLU A 79 7.42 -1.93 -0.46
CA GLU A 79 8.00 -1.58 0.84
C GLU A 79 8.02 -0.07 1.10
N LEU A 80 7.83 0.72 0.04
CA LEU A 80 7.91 2.18 0.13
C LEU A 80 6.77 2.72 0.99
N VAL A 81 7.08 3.70 1.84
CA VAL A 81 6.09 4.40 2.66
C VAL A 81 5.89 5.83 2.17
N ASP A 82 4.66 6.33 2.23
CA ASP A 82 4.38 7.72 1.89
C ASP A 82 5.01 8.72 2.88
N GLN A 83 5.11 9.99 2.48
CA GLN A 83 5.67 11.04 3.36
C GLN A 83 4.64 11.63 4.32
N ILE A 84 3.35 11.39 4.09
CA ILE A 84 2.27 12.02 4.87
C ILE A 84 2.09 11.30 6.20
N LYS A 85 1.94 9.98 6.12
CA LYS A 85 1.59 9.13 7.25
C LYS A 85 2.55 7.97 7.41
N ARG A 86 3.62 7.89 6.61
CA ARG A 86 4.48 6.71 6.52
C ARG A 86 3.68 5.43 6.24
N SER A 87 2.57 5.56 5.52
CA SER A 87 1.72 4.42 5.18
C SER A 87 2.30 3.73 3.95
N SER A 88 2.44 2.40 3.99
CA SER A 88 2.80 1.60 2.82
C SER A 88 1.57 1.35 1.91
N PRO A 89 1.75 0.88 0.66
CA PRO A 89 0.64 0.45 -0.19
C PRO A 89 -0.26 -0.58 0.50
N LEU A 90 0.33 -1.46 1.34
CA LEU A 90 -0.44 -2.44 2.09
C LEU A 90 -1.35 -1.77 3.14
N HIS A 91 -0.89 -0.75 3.88
CA HIS A 91 -1.77 -0.01 4.80
C HIS A 91 -3.00 0.55 4.08
N ILE A 92 -2.78 1.17 2.92
CA ILE A 92 -3.83 1.77 2.12
C ILE A 92 -4.81 0.71 1.62
N ALA A 93 -4.31 -0.36 0.99
CA ALA A 93 -5.14 -1.46 0.51
C ALA A 93 -5.94 -2.09 1.67
N SER A 94 -5.31 -2.21 2.84
CA SER A 94 -5.94 -2.74 4.05
C SER A 94 -7.01 -1.84 4.63
N ALA A 95 -6.86 -0.52 4.57
CA ALA A 95 -7.90 0.42 4.98
C ALA A 95 -9.11 0.35 4.04
N LYS A 96 -8.85 0.21 2.73
CA LYS A 96 -9.87 0.22 1.68
C LYS A 96 -10.60 -1.11 1.52
N GLY A 97 -10.08 -2.20 2.07
CA GLY A 97 -10.66 -3.52 1.86
C GLY A 97 -10.33 -4.12 0.50
N ASN A 98 -9.28 -3.63 -0.17
CA ASN A 98 -8.88 -4.08 -1.51
C ASN A 98 -8.15 -5.43 -1.42
N LEU A 99 -8.91 -6.49 -1.14
CA LEU A 99 -8.39 -7.83 -0.86
C LEU A 99 -7.44 -8.32 -1.94
N LYS A 100 -7.78 -8.14 -3.22
CA LYS A 100 -6.92 -8.62 -4.30
C LYS A 100 -5.55 -7.95 -4.33
N ILE A 101 -5.49 -6.65 -4.05
CA ILE A 101 -4.23 -5.90 -3.95
C ILE A 101 -3.45 -6.36 -2.71
N VAL A 102 -4.12 -6.62 -1.60
CA VAL A 102 -3.49 -7.19 -0.39
C VAL A 102 -2.80 -8.52 -0.72
N GLU A 103 -3.50 -9.45 -1.39
CA GLU A 103 -2.91 -10.73 -1.81
C GLU A 103 -1.68 -10.55 -2.70
N ILE A 104 -1.76 -9.65 -3.70
CA ILE A 104 -0.65 -9.38 -4.61
C ILE A 104 0.56 -8.83 -3.85
N LEU A 105 0.35 -7.85 -2.96
CA LEU A 105 1.44 -7.25 -2.19
C LEU A 105 2.11 -8.26 -1.25
N LEU A 106 1.33 -9.09 -0.57
CA LEU A 106 1.84 -10.15 0.33
C LEU A 106 2.57 -11.26 -0.42
N ALA A 107 2.16 -11.56 -1.67
CA ALA A 107 2.84 -12.54 -2.51
C ALA A 107 4.26 -12.06 -2.91
N VAL A 108 4.49 -10.75 -2.98
CA VAL A 108 5.82 -10.17 -3.27
C VAL A 108 6.68 -10.20 -2.01
N ASN A 109 6.18 -9.64 -0.92
CA ASN A 109 6.87 -9.66 0.36
C ASN A 109 5.86 -9.69 1.52
N PRO A 110 5.72 -10.82 2.25
CA PRO A 110 4.82 -10.91 3.40
C PRO A 110 5.31 -10.09 4.61
N SER A 111 6.62 -9.78 4.72
CA SER A 111 7.16 -9.05 5.88
C SER A 111 6.65 -7.61 5.99
N ILE A 112 6.07 -7.06 4.93
CA ILE A 112 5.46 -5.71 4.95
C ILE A 112 4.23 -5.63 5.87
N CYS A 113 3.73 -6.77 6.38
CA CYS A 113 2.75 -6.84 7.48
C CYS A 113 3.24 -6.18 8.77
N TYR A 114 4.55 -6.06 8.98
CA TYR A 114 5.16 -5.48 10.18
C TYR A 114 5.58 -4.01 10.01
N THR A 115 5.30 -3.41 8.85
CA THR A 115 5.62 -2.00 8.63
C THR A 115 4.74 -1.12 9.52
N HIS A 116 5.35 -0.15 10.21
CA HIS A 116 4.63 0.80 11.05
C HIS A 116 4.42 2.15 10.33
N ASP A 117 3.18 2.63 10.35
CA ASP A 117 2.84 4.00 9.97
C ASP A 117 3.26 5.02 11.05
N GLN A 118 2.99 6.31 10.81
CA GLN A 118 3.33 7.40 11.73
C GLN A 118 2.69 7.28 13.12
N ASP A 119 1.57 6.57 13.23
CA ASP A 119 0.85 6.33 14.48
C ASP A 119 1.26 4.98 15.11
N GLY A 120 2.29 4.34 14.54
CA GLY A 120 2.77 3.00 14.88
C GLY A 120 1.77 1.88 14.59
N LYS A 121 0.76 2.12 13.75
CA LYS A 121 -0.16 1.07 13.30
C LYS A 121 0.50 0.26 12.21
N THR A 122 0.13 -1.02 12.16
CA THR A 122 0.51 -1.93 11.09
C THR A 122 -0.69 -2.13 10.15
N PRO A 123 -0.54 -2.73 8.95
CA PRO A 123 -1.67 -2.99 8.07
C PRO A 123 -2.78 -3.82 8.74
N VAL A 124 -2.43 -4.73 9.64
CA VAL A 124 -3.37 -5.52 10.46
C VAL A 124 -4.21 -4.62 11.37
N HIS A 125 -3.57 -3.68 12.07
CA HIS A 125 -4.28 -2.69 12.89
C HIS A 125 -5.20 -1.82 12.05
N VAL A 126 -4.75 -1.41 10.85
CA VAL A 126 -5.55 -0.59 9.94
C VAL A 126 -6.77 -1.37 9.41
N ALA A 127 -6.61 -2.62 8.99
CA ALA A 127 -7.72 -3.47 8.58
C ALA A 127 -8.76 -3.63 9.70
N ALA A 128 -8.29 -3.88 10.93
CA ALA A 128 -9.13 -4.01 12.12
C ALA A 128 -9.91 -2.72 12.44
N ILE A 129 -9.27 -1.55 12.42
CA ILE A 129 -9.95 -0.27 12.69
C ILE A 129 -11.05 0.01 11.66
N ASN A 130 -10.80 -0.35 10.39
CA ASN A 130 -11.72 -0.10 9.28
C ASN A 130 -12.76 -1.22 9.09
N GLY A 131 -12.75 -2.28 9.91
CA GLY A 131 -13.70 -3.37 9.80
C GLY A 131 -13.51 -4.27 8.57
N GLN A 132 -12.32 -4.28 7.99
CA GLN A 132 -12.02 -5.04 6.77
C GLN A 132 -11.70 -6.50 7.12
N ILE A 133 -12.74 -7.28 7.44
CA ILE A 133 -12.62 -8.63 8.02
C ILE A 133 -11.87 -9.60 7.10
N GLU A 134 -12.20 -9.62 5.80
CA GLU A 134 -11.56 -10.54 4.85
C GLU A 134 -10.09 -10.21 4.60
N VAL A 135 -9.75 -8.91 4.57
CA VAL A 135 -8.36 -8.46 4.53
C VAL A 135 -7.64 -8.88 5.81
N LEU A 136 -8.25 -8.64 6.98
CA LEU A 136 -7.66 -8.98 8.26
C LEU A 136 -7.38 -10.48 8.37
N ARG A 137 -8.35 -11.31 7.97
CA ARG A 137 -8.21 -12.76 7.88
C ARG A 137 -7.05 -13.16 6.97
N THR A 138 -6.94 -12.52 5.81
CA THR A 138 -5.87 -12.82 4.84
C THR A 138 -4.49 -12.44 5.38
N LEU A 139 -4.36 -11.25 5.98
CA LEU A 139 -3.12 -10.81 6.61
C LEU A 139 -2.68 -11.78 7.71
N LEU A 140 -3.60 -12.18 8.60
CA LEU A 140 -3.30 -13.10 9.71
C LEU A 140 -3.11 -14.54 9.27
N LYS A 141 -3.65 -14.94 8.12
CA LYS A 141 -3.38 -16.24 7.51
C LYS A 141 -1.94 -16.33 6.99
N VAL A 142 -1.44 -15.25 6.38
CA VAL A 142 -0.07 -15.19 5.84
C VAL A 142 0.93 -14.96 6.96
N GLU A 143 0.66 -14.00 7.85
CA GLU A 143 1.51 -13.63 8.98
C GLU A 143 0.71 -13.60 10.30
N PRO A 144 0.50 -14.76 10.94
CA PRO A 144 -0.26 -14.85 12.20
C PRO A 144 0.35 -14.02 13.34
N GLN A 145 1.68 -13.88 13.36
CA GLN A 145 2.38 -13.16 14.42
C GLN A 145 2.08 -11.66 14.41
N ALA A 146 1.67 -11.10 13.26
CA ALA A 146 1.27 -9.71 13.14
C ALA A 146 0.04 -9.34 14.00
N ALA A 147 -0.73 -10.32 14.51
CA ALA A 147 -1.79 -10.10 15.49
C ALA A 147 -1.29 -9.60 16.86
N TRP A 148 -0.03 -9.92 17.21
CA TRP A 148 0.56 -9.58 18.50
C TRP A 148 1.23 -8.20 18.52
N GLU A 149 1.35 -7.58 17.35
CA GLU A 149 1.87 -6.23 17.21
C GLU A 149 1.06 -5.24 18.06
N ARG A 150 1.74 -4.19 18.49
CA ARG A 150 1.16 -3.14 19.32
C ARG A 150 1.32 -1.79 18.66
N THR A 151 0.23 -1.04 18.63
CA THR A 151 0.26 0.38 18.28
C THR A 151 1.05 1.19 19.32
N ILE A 152 1.37 2.46 19.03
CA ILE A 152 2.00 3.38 20.01
C ILE A 152 1.19 3.45 21.31
N GLY A 153 -0.15 3.38 21.22
CA GLY A 153 -1.04 3.35 22.38
C GLY A 153 -1.12 2.00 23.11
N GLY A 154 -0.28 1.02 22.76
CA GLY A 154 -0.26 -0.33 23.35
C GLY A 154 -1.42 -1.23 22.95
N GLY A 155 -2.37 -0.73 22.16
CA GLY A 155 -3.51 -1.52 21.68
C GLY A 155 -3.08 -2.57 20.67
N THR A 156 -3.57 -3.81 20.87
CA THR A 156 -3.46 -4.91 19.89
C THR A 156 -4.63 -4.88 18.91
N VAL A 157 -4.56 -5.70 17.86
CA VAL A 157 -5.65 -5.87 16.88
C VAL A 157 -7.02 -6.12 17.53
N LEU A 158 -7.12 -7.01 18.51
CA LEU A 158 -8.37 -7.32 19.22
C LEU A 158 -8.93 -6.12 19.99
N HIS A 159 -8.06 -5.36 20.67
CA HIS A 159 -8.48 -4.14 21.37
C HIS A 159 -9.09 -3.13 20.38
N LEU A 160 -8.50 -2.99 19.19
CA LEU A 160 -8.99 -2.09 18.16
C LEU A 160 -10.32 -2.55 17.58
N CYS A 161 -10.49 -3.85 17.30
CA CYS A 161 -11.76 -4.40 16.82
C CYS A 161 -12.91 -4.09 17.79
N VAL A 162 -12.72 -4.34 19.08
CA VAL A 162 -13.73 -4.07 20.11
C VAL A 162 -13.98 -2.57 20.23
N LYS A 163 -12.93 -1.75 20.31
CA LYS A 163 -13.03 -0.28 20.42
C LYS A 163 -13.81 0.34 19.27
N HIS A 164 -13.62 -0.18 18.05
CA HIS A 164 -14.28 0.32 16.84
C HIS A 164 -15.58 -0.44 16.50
N LYS A 165 -16.08 -1.29 17.40
CA LYS A 165 -17.33 -2.08 17.25
C LYS A 165 -17.34 -2.97 16.00
N GLN A 166 -16.18 -3.54 15.66
CA GLN A 166 -16.02 -4.47 14.55
C GLN A 166 -16.23 -5.91 15.04
N ILE A 167 -17.05 -6.68 14.31
CA ILE A 167 -17.36 -8.07 14.63
C ILE A 167 -16.23 -8.96 14.10
N VAL A 168 -15.45 -9.57 14.99
CA VAL A 168 -14.26 -10.38 14.62
C VAL A 168 -14.28 -11.81 15.19
N PHE A 169 -15.45 -12.30 15.64
CA PHE A 169 -15.56 -13.61 16.29
C PHE A 169 -14.94 -14.75 15.45
N GLU A 170 -15.01 -14.66 14.12
CA GLU A 170 -14.48 -15.69 13.21
C GLU A 170 -12.99 -15.55 12.84
N VAL A 171 -12.35 -14.43 13.19
CA VAL A 171 -10.96 -14.16 12.78
C VAL A 171 -9.96 -14.74 13.77
N PHE A 172 -10.33 -14.83 15.04
CA PHE A 172 -9.45 -15.25 16.14
C PHE A 172 -9.91 -16.55 16.81
N ASP A 173 -10.88 -17.26 16.21
CA ASP A 173 -11.29 -18.56 16.71
C ASP A 173 -10.12 -19.53 16.60
N ARG A 174 -9.57 -19.91 17.75
CA ARG A 174 -8.52 -20.91 17.88
C ARG A 174 -9.12 -22.26 17.49
N ASN A 175 -9.04 -22.63 16.22
CA ASN A 175 -9.02 -24.04 15.85
C ASN A 175 -7.61 -24.60 16.15
N ASP A 176 -7.26 -24.60 17.43
CA ASP A 176 -6.20 -25.44 17.96
C ASP A 176 -6.81 -26.83 18.12
N GLY A 177 -6.70 -27.65 17.08
CA GLY A 177 -6.95 -29.10 17.12
C GLY A 177 -5.72 -29.86 17.59
#